data_AF-A0A965P3B6-F1
#
_entry.id   AF-A0A965P3B6-F1
#
_cell.length_a   1.000
_cell.length_b   1.000
_cell.length_c   1.000
_cell.angle_alpha   90.00
_cell.angle_beta   90.00
_cell.angle_gamma   90.00
#
_symmetry.space_group_name_H-M   'P 1'
#
loop_
_entity.id
_entity.type
_entity.pdbx_description
1 polymer ?
#
loop_
_entity_poly.entity_id
_entity_poly.type
_entity_poly.pdbx_seq_one_letter_code
_entity_poly.pdbx_strand_id
1 'polypeptide(L)'
;MITAHIQAWIAENGAFATGLQLLQQVDKAAFFRLKKHLQAAIITPAMKQELRQALEKTLKSAASTPQNTATEPAEIARLRQQARGYLKQQAELKARLRLMYDDDKLYTDEDRFAVAEELVEQVTPALDTIYSRIREWQATGMLPVQSMQEVVTETVAKYKQILSLTPRISRLQKWLKEGQRPTSKGTEKITPAIQLEIETELQEKLQQLQSLQQELGLDA
;
A
#
# COMPACT_ATOMS: atom_id res chain seq x y z
N MET A 1 11.22 19.85 -19.03
CA MET A 1 11.17 20.88 -20.09
C MET A 1 10.28 22.07 -19.73
N ILE A 2 9.06 21.88 -19.22
CA ILE A 2 8.14 22.99 -18.88
C ILE A 2 8.69 23.94 -17.80
N THR A 3 9.40 23.41 -16.79
CA THR A 3 10.03 24.21 -15.73
C THR A 3 11.03 25.24 -16.26
N ALA A 4 11.83 24.90 -17.27
CA ALA A 4 12.77 25.83 -17.91
C ALA A 4 12.04 26.96 -18.65
N HIS A 5 10.92 26.66 -19.31
CA HIS A 5 10.10 27.67 -20.01
C HIS A 5 9.45 28.64 -19.01
N ILE A 6 9.02 28.14 -17.86
CA ILE A 6 8.48 28.99 -16.78
C ILE A 6 9.58 29.92 -16.23
N GLN A 7 10.79 29.40 -15.99
CA GLN A 7 11.92 30.21 -15.53
C GLN A 7 12.31 31.30 -16.53
N ALA A 8 12.39 30.96 -17.83
CA ALA A 8 12.65 31.94 -18.88
C ALA A 8 11.57 33.03 -18.93
N TRP A 9 10.30 32.65 -18.87
CA TRP A 9 9.18 33.60 -18.86
C TRP A 9 9.22 34.56 -17.66
N ILE A 10 9.58 34.05 -16.48
CA ILE A 10 9.74 34.85 -15.25
C ILE A 10 10.90 35.84 -15.38
N ALA A 11 12.02 35.42 -15.96
CA ALA A 11 13.21 36.24 -16.15
C ALA A 11 12.98 37.37 -17.18
N GLU A 12 12.35 37.04 -18.31
CA GLU A 12 12.10 37.97 -19.42
C GLU A 12 10.84 38.84 -19.21
N ASN A 13 10.13 38.63 -18.10
CA ASN A 13 8.85 39.29 -17.83
C ASN A 13 7.86 39.13 -19.00
N GLY A 14 7.71 37.89 -19.49
CA GLY A 14 7.00 37.57 -20.71
C GLY A 14 5.51 37.97 -20.73
N ALA A 15 4.87 37.79 -21.88
CA ALA A 15 3.47 38.16 -22.08
C ALA A 15 2.52 37.34 -21.17
N PHE A 16 1.46 37.96 -20.68
CA PHE A 16 0.48 37.33 -19.77
C PHE A 16 -0.17 36.09 -20.38
N ALA A 17 -0.52 36.13 -21.67
CA ALA A 17 -1.12 35.00 -22.39
C ALA A 17 -0.20 33.77 -22.42
N THR A 18 1.09 33.97 -22.67
CA THR A 18 2.10 32.90 -22.67
C THR A 18 2.25 32.29 -21.27
N GLY A 19 2.28 33.12 -20.23
CA GLY A 19 2.35 32.65 -18.85
C GLY A 19 1.10 31.84 -18.44
N LEU A 20 -0.08 32.22 -18.93
CA LEU A 20 -1.32 31.47 -18.73
C LEU A 20 -1.30 30.10 -19.42
N GLN A 21 -0.75 30.01 -20.63
CA GLN A 21 -0.57 28.72 -21.32
C GLN A 21 0.38 27.79 -20.55
N LEU A 22 1.48 28.34 -20.02
CA LEU A 22 2.38 27.58 -19.17
C LEU A 22 1.68 27.10 -17.89
N LEU A 23 0.86 27.95 -17.26
CA LEU A 23 0.10 27.59 -16.07
C LEU A 23 -0.94 26.50 -16.35
N GLN A 24 -1.59 26.50 -17.51
CA GLN A 24 -2.56 25.47 -17.92
C GLN A 24 -1.96 24.06 -17.91
N GLN A 25 -0.67 23.94 -18.24
CA GLN A 25 0.03 22.67 -18.30
C GLN A 25 0.42 22.14 -16.91
N VAL A 26 0.54 23.01 -15.91
CA VAL A 26 1.08 22.67 -14.59
C VAL A 26 0.01 22.68 -13.49
N ASP A 27 -0.88 23.66 -13.48
CA ASP A 27 -1.94 23.81 -12.49
C ASP A 27 -3.25 24.27 -13.14
N LYS A 28 -4.10 23.30 -13.48
CA LYS A 28 -5.42 23.53 -14.09
C LYS A 28 -6.33 24.40 -13.21
N ALA A 29 -6.25 24.27 -11.89
CA ALA A 29 -7.11 25.02 -10.97
C ALA A 29 -6.71 26.50 -10.91
N ALA A 30 -5.41 26.79 -10.81
CA ALA A 30 -4.90 28.15 -10.88
C ALA A 30 -5.19 28.78 -12.26
N PHE A 31 -5.06 28.01 -13.35
CA PHE A 31 -5.43 28.45 -14.70
C PHE A 31 -6.89 28.92 -14.78
N PHE A 32 -7.86 28.13 -14.30
CA PHE A 32 -9.28 28.52 -14.37
C PHE A 32 -9.58 29.81 -13.59
N ARG A 33 -8.93 30.02 -12.44
CA ARG A 33 -9.08 31.26 -11.67
C ARG A 33 -8.53 32.47 -12.41
N LEU A 34 -7.38 32.33 -13.07
CA LEU A 34 -6.71 33.45 -13.73
C LEU A 34 -7.20 33.69 -15.17
N LYS A 35 -7.83 32.70 -15.80
CA LYS A 35 -8.41 32.81 -17.15
C LYS A 35 -9.43 33.94 -17.26
N LYS A 36 -10.18 34.24 -16.19
CA LYS A 36 -11.15 35.35 -16.15
C LYS A 36 -10.51 36.71 -16.46
N HIS A 37 -9.23 36.89 -16.16
CA HIS A 37 -8.51 38.14 -16.40
C HIS A 37 -8.16 38.37 -17.87
N LEU A 38 -8.28 37.36 -18.74
CA LEU A 38 -8.16 37.56 -20.20
C LEU A 38 -9.33 38.36 -20.78
N GLN A 39 -10.47 38.42 -20.09
CA GLN A 39 -11.63 39.19 -20.53
C GLN A 39 -11.56 40.67 -20.11
N ALA A 40 -10.59 41.04 -19.26
CA ALA A 40 -10.38 42.42 -18.86
C ALA A 40 -9.75 43.23 -20.01
N ALA A 41 -10.24 44.44 -20.25
CA ALA A 41 -9.74 45.31 -21.33
C ALA A 41 -8.27 45.71 -21.16
N ILE A 42 -7.78 45.76 -19.91
CA ILE A 42 -6.40 46.10 -19.57
C ILE A 42 -5.93 45.12 -18.49
N ILE A 43 -4.78 44.49 -18.74
CA ILE A 43 -4.12 43.61 -17.77
C ILE A 43 -3.31 44.49 -16.82
N THR A 44 -3.74 44.56 -15.56
CA THR A 44 -3.03 45.35 -14.55
C THR A 44 -1.75 44.65 -14.07
N PRO A 45 -0.75 45.40 -13.56
CA PRO A 45 0.47 44.80 -12.99
C PRO A 45 0.19 43.80 -11.87
N ALA A 46 -0.87 44.03 -11.08
CA ALA A 46 -1.31 43.14 -10.01
C ALA A 46 -1.73 41.75 -10.53
N MET A 47 -2.45 41.69 -11.65
CA MET A 47 -2.85 40.41 -12.27
C MET A 47 -1.62 39.63 -12.76
N LYS A 48 -0.64 40.34 -13.34
CA LYS A 48 0.62 39.72 -13.78
C LYS A 48 1.44 39.20 -12.60
N GLN A 49 1.42 39.90 -11.47
CA GLN A 49 2.06 39.46 -10.24
C GLN A 49 1.40 38.20 -9.66
N GLU A 50 0.06 38.11 -9.68
CA GLU A 50 -0.67 36.92 -9.23
C GLU A 50 -0.32 35.69 -10.09
N LEU A 51 -0.26 35.85 -11.41
CA LEU A 51 0.20 34.80 -12.32
C LEU A 51 1.64 34.35 -12.01
N ARG A 52 2.54 35.30 -11.76
CA ARG A 52 3.93 35.03 -11.41
C ARG A 52 4.04 34.27 -10.09
N GLN A 53 3.28 34.66 -9.07
CA GLN A 53 3.22 33.94 -7.79
C GLN A 53 2.70 32.52 -7.94
N ALA A 54 1.68 32.31 -8.76
CA ALA A 54 1.15 30.97 -9.04
C ALA A 54 2.22 30.07 -9.71
N LEU A 55 2.92 30.61 -10.73
CA LEU A 55 4.00 29.90 -11.41
C LEU A 55 5.21 29.64 -10.49
N GLU A 56 5.62 30.61 -9.68
CA GLU A 56 6.70 30.44 -8.69
C GLU A 56 6.34 29.39 -7.64
N LYS A 57 5.08 29.36 -7.19
CA LYS A 57 4.59 28.29 -6.29
C LYS A 57 4.74 26.92 -6.95
N THR A 58 4.37 26.78 -8.22
CA THR A 58 4.55 25.51 -8.93
C THR A 58 6.01 25.12 -9.11
N LEU A 59 6.91 26.08 -9.36
CA LEU A 59 8.35 25.83 -9.42
C LEU A 59 8.93 25.39 -8.08
N LYS A 60 8.50 26.02 -6.97
CA LYS A 60 8.91 25.62 -5.62
C LYS A 60 8.39 24.22 -5.29
N SER A 61 7.13 23.92 -5.59
CA SER A 61 6.57 22.58 -5.40
C SER A 61 7.27 21.54 -6.28
N ALA A 62 7.64 21.87 -7.52
CA ALA A 62 8.39 20.98 -8.40
C ALA A 62 9.84 20.76 -7.91
N ALA A 63 10.49 21.79 -7.37
CA ALA A 63 11.84 21.67 -6.78
C ALA A 63 11.85 20.91 -5.45
N SER A 64 10.77 21.00 -4.66
CA SER A 64 10.60 20.25 -3.42
C SER A 64 10.04 18.84 -3.61
N THR A 65 9.68 18.47 -4.84
CA THR A 65 9.32 17.08 -5.17
C THR A 65 10.57 16.43 -5.74
N PRO A 66 11.31 15.60 -4.98
CA PRO A 66 12.41 14.85 -5.55
C PRO A 66 11.86 14.05 -6.74
N GLN A 67 12.40 14.29 -7.93
CA GLN A 67 12.19 13.45 -9.11
C GLN A 67 12.77 12.07 -8.77
N ASN A 68 11.93 11.24 -8.16
CA ASN A 68 12.25 9.86 -7.83
C ASN A 68 12.11 9.04 -9.12
N THR A 69 13.08 9.19 -10.03
CA THR A 69 13.34 8.23 -11.11
C THR A 69 14.44 7.24 -10.71
N ALA A 70 14.92 7.30 -9.46
CA ALA A 70 15.61 6.17 -8.87
C ALA A 70 14.57 5.06 -8.70
N THR A 71 14.76 3.96 -9.44
CA THR A 71 14.00 2.73 -9.30
C THR A 71 13.85 2.43 -7.81
N GLU A 72 12.60 2.43 -7.33
CA GLU A 72 12.30 2.22 -5.91
C GLU A 72 12.95 0.90 -5.44
N PRO A 73 13.75 0.91 -4.35
CA PRO A 73 14.36 -0.31 -3.84
C PRO A 73 13.30 -1.36 -3.51
N ALA A 74 13.62 -2.64 -3.72
CA ALA A 74 12.70 -3.74 -3.51
C ALA A 74 12.14 -3.78 -2.07
N GLU A 75 12.94 -3.35 -1.09
CA GLU A 75 12.56 -3.25 0.32
C GLU A 75 11.43 -2.24 0.55
N ILE A 76 11.51 -1.07 -0.09
CA ILE A 76 10.46 -0.03 0.02
C ILE A 76 9.21 -0.48 -0.73
N ALA A 77 9.37 -1.13 -1.88
CA ALA A 77 8.24 -1.72 -2.61
C ALA A 77 7.50 -2.78 -1.75
N ARG A 78 8.25 -3.61 -1.01
CA ARG A 78 7.70 -4.57 -0.04
C ARG A 78 6.96 -3.87 1.11
N LEU A 79 7.53 -2.82 1.69
CA LEU A 79 6.87 -2.02 2.72
C LEU A 79 5.54 -1.42 2.20
N ARG A 80 5.51 -0.92 0.96
CA ARG A 80 4.26 -0.44 0.34
C ARG A 80 3.24 -1.56 0.15
N GLN A 81 3.68 -2.74 -0.27
CA GLN A 81 2.79 -3.89 -0.42
C GLN A 81 2.20 -4.32 0.94
N GLN A 82 3.00 -4.33 2.00
CA GLN A 82 2.53 -4.59 3.37
C GLN A 82 1.54 -3.52 3.83
N ALA A 83 1.84 -2.24 3.63
CA ALA A 83 0.92 -1.14 3.96
C ALA A 83 -0.43 -1.28 3.25
N ARG A 84 -0.47 -1.74 1.99
CA ARG A 84 -1.75 -2.00 1.29
C ARG A 84 -2.59 -3.07 2.00
N GLY A 85 -1.95 -4.11 2.53
CA GLY A 85 -2.62 -5.15 3.33
C GLY A 85 -3.27 -4.55 4.57
N TYR A 86 -2.50 -3.81 5.37
CA TYR A 86 -3.01 -3.15 6.57
C TYR A 86 -4.07 -2.08 6.27
N LEU A 87 -3.95 -1.32 5.17
CA LEU A 87 -4.99 -0.36 4.76
C LEU A 87 -6.31 -1.07 4.42
N LYS A 88 -6.25 -2.24 3.78
CA LYS A 88 -7.43 -3.05 3.50
C LYS A 88 -8.07 -3.55 4.80
N GLN A 89 -7.26 -4.07 5.73
CA GLN A 89 -7.74 -4.49 7.05
C GLN A 89 -8.34 -3.31 7.83
N GLN A 90 -7.71 -2.13 7.79
CA GLN A 90 -8.23 -0.92 8.41
C GLN A 90 -9.61 -0.53 7.83
N ALA A 91 -9.77 -0.57 6.51
CA ALA A 91 -11.03 -0.27 5.85
C ALA A 91 -12.11 -1.30 6.22
N GLU A 92 -11.76 -2.58 6.30
CA GLU A 92 -12.65 -3.66 6.72
C GLU A 92 -13.12 -3.50 8.16
N LEU A 93 -12.20 -3.26 9.11
CA LEU A 93 -12.53 -3.03 10.52
C LEU A 93 -13.41 -1.79 10.70
N LYS A 94 -13.14 -0.70 9.97
CA LYS A 94 -13.99 0.50 9.97
C LYS A 94 -15.39 0.21 9.41
N ALA A 95 -15.49 -0.56 8.34
CA ALA A 95 -16.78 -0.97 7.78
C ALA A 95 -17.55 -1.84 8.79
N ARG A 96 -16.86 -2.77 9.46
CA ARG A 96 -17.44 -3.62 10.50
C ARG A 96 -17.95 -2.83 11.69
N LEU A 97 -17.17 -1.87 12.19
CA LEU A 97 -17.60 -0.96 13.27
C LEU A 97 -18.86 -0.18 12.87
N ARG A 98 -18.94 0.28 11.62
CA ARG A 98 -20.12 0.98 11.12
C ARG A 98 -21.36 0.08 11.12
N LEU A 99 -21.23 -1.16 10.63
CA LEU A 99 -22.33 -2.14 10.66
C LEU A 99 -22.76 -2.44 12.10
N MET A 100 -21.80 -2.62 13.00
CA MET A 100 -22.08 -2.85 14.43
C MET A 100 -22.74 -1.66 15.12
N TYR A 101 -22.51 -0.44 14.62
CA TYR A 101 -23.16 0.76 15.12
C TYR A 101 -24.61 0.88 14.63
N ASP A 102 -24.87 0.46 13.39
CA ASP A 102 -26.23 0.52 12.82
C ASP A 102 -27.16 -0.56 13.42
N ASP A 103 -26.62 -1.70 13.87
CA ASP A 103 -27.36 -2.86 14.41
C ASP A 103 -27.17 -3.10 15.93
N ASP A 104 -27.56 -2.13 16.76
CA ASP A 104 -27.44 -2.16 18.24
C ASP A 104 -28.07 -3.40 18.93
N LYS A 105 -28.98 -4.12 18.26
CA LYS A 105 -29.64 -5.32 18.83
C LYS A 105 -28.83 -6.60 18.63
N LEU A 106 -27.92 -6.62 17.66
CA LEU A 106 -27.14 -7.80 17.27
C LEU A 106 -25.75 -7.80 17.87
N TYR A 107 -25.21 -6.64 18.22
CA TYR A 107 -23.83 -6.46 18.66
C TYR A 107 -23.77 -5.74 20.00
N THR A 108 -22.90 -6.23 20.88
CA THR A 108 -22.68 -5.62 22.19
C THR A 108 -21.61 -4.52 22.13
N ASP A 109 -21.51 -3.72 23.18
CA ASP A 109 -20.42 -2.75 23.34
C ASP A 109 -19.06 -3.45 23.42
N GLU A 110 -18.99 -4.65 23.99
CA GLU A 110 -17.76 -5.45 24.05
C GLU A 110 -17.29 -5.87 22.65
N ASP A 111 -18.22 -6.27 21.77
CA ASP A 111 -17.89 -6.61 20.37
C ASP A 111 -17.33 -5.40 19.62
N ARG A 112 -17.94 -4.23 19.83
CA ARG A 112 -17.48 -2.96 19.24
C ARG A 112 -16.10 -2.58 19.77
N PHE A 113 -15.89 -2.73 21.07
CA PHE A 113 -14.62 -2.43 21.71
C PHE A 113 -13.50 -3.32 21.18
N ALA A 114 -13.72 -4.63 21.05
CA ALA A 114 -12.72 -5.56 20.52
C ALA A 114 -12.27 -5.20 19.09
N VAL A 115 -13.20 -4.80 18.21
CA VAL A 115 -12.87 -4.37 16.85
C VAL A 115 -12.12 -3.03 16.84
N ALA A 116 -12.50 -2.10 17.73
CA ALA A 116 -11.80 -0.82 17.87
C ALA A 116 -10.39 -0.99 18.45
N GLU A 117 -10.21 -1.89 19.41
CA GLU A 117 -8.93 -2.26 20.00
C GLU A 117 -8.00 -2.84 18.93
N GLU A 118 -8.45 -3.79 18.11
CA GLU A 118 -7.66 -4.31 16.99
C GLU A 118 -7.22 -3.19 16.02
N LEU A 119 -8.14 -2.28 15.70
CA LEU A 119 -7.88 -1.16 14.79
C LEU A 119 -6.80 -0.20 15.35
N VAL A 120 -6.89 0.14 16.63
CA VAL A 120 -6.07 1.17 17.29
C VAL A 120 -4.74 0.61 17.79
N GLU A 121 -4.72 -0.61 18.31
CA GLU A 121 -3.53 -1.19 18.93
C GLU A 121 -2.67 -1.98 17.94
N GLN A 122 -3.26 -2.56 16.89
CA GLN A 122 -2.54 -3.42 15.96
C GLN A 122 -2.36 -2.77 14.59
N VAL A 123 -3.47 -2.39 13.94
CA VAL A 123 -3.44 -1.97 12.52
C VAL A 123 -2.85 -0.57 12.35
N THR A 124 -3.29 0.40 13.16
CA THR A 124 -2.85 1.80 13.03
C THR A 124 -1.35 1.97 13.35
N PRO A 125 -0.81 1.40 14.45
CA PRO A 125 0.61 1.52 14.75
C PRO A 125 1.48 0.84 13.69
N ALA A 126 1.06 -0.33 13.18
CA ALA A 126 1.78 -1.01 12.10
C ALA A 126 1.86 -0.15 10.83
N LEU A 127 0.77 0.51 10.44
CA LEU A 127 0.77 1.46 9.31
C LEU A 127 1.70 2.64 9.56
N ASP A 128 1.65 3.24 10.75
CA ASP A 128 2.48 4.39 11.10
C ASP A 128 3.97 4.04 11.09
N THR A 129 4.35 2.87 11.59
CA THR A 129 5.72 2.35 11.49
C THR A 129 6.16 2.21 10.04
N ILE A 130 5.34 1.59 9.18
CA ILE A 130 5.66 1.41 7.76
C ILE A 130 5.83 2.76 7.05
N TYR A 131 4.89 3.69 7.24
CA TYR A 131 4.94 5.00 6.58
C TYR A 131 6.06 5.88 7.13
N SER A 132 6.44 5.75 8.39
CA SER A 132 7.59 6.47 8.95
C SER A 132 8.88 6.03 8.27
N ARG A 133 9.06 4.73 8.04
CA ARG A 133 10.22 4.18 7.29
C ARG A 133 10.27 4.62 5.85
N ILE A 134 9.13 4.59 5.17
CA ILE A 134 9.05 5.07 3.78
C ILE A 134 9.41 6.56 3.72
N ARG A 135 8.91 7.37 4.66
CA ARG A 135 9.24 8.80 4.75
C ARG A 135 10.72 9.03 5.07
N GLU A 136 11.29 8.26 5.98
CA GLU A 136 12.71 8.33 6.32
C GLU A 136 13.62 8.00 5.13
N TRP A 137 13.29 6.95 4.36
CA TRP A 137 13.98 6.64 3.11
C TRP A 137 13.82 7.77 2.08
N GLN A 138 12.62 8.32 1.92
CA GLN A 138 12.39 9.44 1.00
C GLN A 138 13.18 10.69 1.39
N ALA A 139 13.43 10.91 2.68
CA ALA A 139 14.17 12.06 3.19
C ALA A 139 15.69 11.86 3.13
N THR A 140 16.18 10.66 3.44
CA THR A 140 17.63 10.41 3.63
C THR A 140 18.26 9.62 2.47
N GLY A 141 17.46 8.91 1.68
CA GLY A 141 17.92 7.96 0.68
C GLY A 141 18.44 6.64 1.27
N MET A 142 18.51 6.51 2.60
CA MET A 142 18.99 5.29 3.27
C MET A 142 17.87 4.28 3.44
N LEU A 143 18.18 3.00 3.25
CA LEU A 143 17.21 1.93 3.48
C LEU A 143 16.91 1.80 4.98
N PRO A 144 15.62 1.65 5.36
CA PRO A 144 15.26 1.49 6.75
C PRO A 144 15.81 0.15 7.27
N VAL A 145 16.61 0.22 8.33
CA VAL A 145 17.13 -0.97 9.01
C VAL A 145 15.98 -1.61 9.77
N GLN A 146 15.61 -2.85 9.42
CA GLN A 146 14.65 -3.61 10.21
C GLN A 146 15.20 -3.78 11.63
N SER A 147 14.38 -3.51 12.64
CA SER A 147 14.81 -3.75 14.01
C SER A 147 15.05 -5.25 14.21
N MET A 148 16.06 -5.62 15.00
CA MET A 148 16.36 -7.03 15.28
C MET A 148 15.13 -7.76 15.86
N GLN A 149 14.29 -7.04 16.62
CA GLN A 149 13.05 -7.56 17.17
C GLN A 149 12.03 -7.96 16.08
N GLU A 150 11.92 -7.18 15.01
CA GLU A 150 11.01 -7.49 13.89
C GLU A 150 11.48 -8.66 13.05
N VAL A 151 12.80 -8.76 12.84
CA VAL A 151 13.39 -9.93 12.19
C VAL A 151 13.05 -11.19 12.99
N VAL A 152 13.15 -11.12 14.32
CA VAL A 152 12.79 -12.24 15.20
C VAL A 152 11.29 -12.55 15.14
N THR A 153 10.40 -11.56 15.20
CA THR A 153 8.95 -11.81 15.15
C THR A 153 8.52 -12.37 13.79
N GLU A 154 9.06 -11.86 12.68
CA GLU A 154 8.82 -12.39 11.34
C GLU A 154 9.32 -13.83 11.21
N THR A 155 10.51 -14.12 11.72
CA THR A 155 11.11 -15.46 11.74
C THR A 155 10.24 -16.44 12.52
N VAL A 156 9.79 -16.05 13.72
CA VAL A 156 8.90 -16.87 14.55
C VAL A 156 7.55 -17.11 13.86
N ALA A 157 6.99 -16.11 13.17
CA ALA A 157 5.75 -16.25 12.44
C ALA A 157 5.88 -17.25 11.26
N LYS A 158 6.97 -17.15 10.48
CA LYS A 158 7.28 -18.11 9.41
C LYS A 158 7.46 -19.53 9.96
N TYR A 159 8.16 -19.67 11.09
CA TYR A 159 8.35 -20.97 11.74
C TYR A 159 7.01 -21.58 12.21
N LYS A 160 6.13 -20.76 12.81
CA LYS A 160 4.76 -21.20 13.16
C LYS A 160 3.96 -21.66 11.95
N GLN A 161 4.10 -21.00 10.80
CA GLN A 161 3.47 -21.45 9.55
C GLN A 161 4.03 -22.79 9.07
N ILE A 162 5.35 -23.01 9.14
CA ILE A 162 5.93 -24.32 8.82
C ILE A 162 5.34 -25.40 9.73
N LEU A 163 5.28 -25.15 11.05
CA LEU A 163 4.73 -26.10 12.01
C LEU A 163 3.25 -26.43 11.76
N SER A 164 2.47 -25.53 11.15
CA SER A 164 1.07 -25.79 10.80
C SER A 164 0.91 -26.48 9.44
N LEU A 165 1.83 -26.23 8.49
CA LEU A 165 1.83 -26.83 7.16
C LEU A 165 2.24 -28.31 7.20
N THR A 166 3.28 -28.67 7.95
CA THR A 166 3.80 -30.04 8.04
C THR A 166 2.72 -31.09 8.39
N PRO A 167 1.90 -30.92 9.45
CA PRO A 167 0.85 -31.89 9.77
C PRO A 167 -0.27 -31.90 8.72
N ARG A 168 -0.56 -30.79 8.03
CA ARG A 168 -1.55 -30.76 6.95
C ARG A 168 -1.07 -31.56 5.74
N ILE A 169 0.17 -31.33 5.29
CA ILE A 169 0.80 -32.06 4.19
C ILE A 169 0.81 -33.56 4.47
N SER A 170 1.20 -33.95 5.69
CA SER A 170 1.19 -35.35 6.11
C SER A 170 -0.22 -35.98 6.03
N ARG A 171 -1.27 -35.25 6.42
CA ARG A 171 -2.66 -35.71 6.31
C ARG A 171 -3.09 -35.85 4.85
N LEU A 172 -2.79 -34.88 3.98
CA LEU A 172 -3.13 -34.94 2.55
C LEU A 172 -2.48 -36.14 1.86
N GLN A 173 -1.19 -36.37 2.11
CA GLN A 173 -0.47 -37.56 1.61
C GLN A 173 -1.09 -38.86 2.12
N LYS A 174 -1.48 -38.90 3.41
CA LYS A 174 -2.16 -40.05 4.00
C LYS A 174 -3.50 -40.33 3.31
N TRP A 175 -4.31 -39.30 3.05
CA TRP A 175 -5.60 -39.45 2.36
C TRP A 175 -5.45 -40.01 0.96
N LEU A 176 -4.48 -39.49 0.18
CA LEU A 176 -4.17 -40.03 -1.15
C LEU A 176 -3.75 -41.50 -1.09
N LYS A 177 -2.95 -41.88 -0.09
CA LYS A 177 -2.49 -43.27 0.10
C LYS A 177 -3.62 -44.23 0.52
N GLU A 178 -4.51 -43.79 1.39
CA GLU A 178 -5.62 -44.60 1.91
C GLU A 178 -6.85 -44.59 0.98
N GLY A 179 -6.88 -43.69 0.00
CA GLY A 179 -8.02 -43.53 -0.92
C GLY A 179 -9.29 -43.02 -0.22
N GLN A 180 -9.16 -42.46 0.98
CA GLN A 180 -10.28 -41.99 1.79
C GLN A 180 -9.93 -40.69 2.52
N ARG A 181 -10.90 -39.78 2.64
CA ARG A 181 -10.78 -38.56 3.44
C ARG A 181 -11.83 -38.51 4.57
N PRO A 182 -11.48 -38.03 5.77
CA PRO A 182 -12.43 -37.79 6.84
C PRO A 182 -13.30 -36.57 6.52
N THR A 183 -14.59 -36.71 6.73
CA THR A 183 -15.62 -35.68 6.60
C THR A 183 -16.46 -35.63 7.88
N SER A 184 -17.27 -34.58 8.05
CA SER A 184 -18.18 -34.46 9.21
C SER A 184 -19.20 -35.59 9.33
N LYS A 185 -19.41 -36.38 8.27
CA LYS A 185 -20.35 -37.51 8.21
C LYS A 185 -19.68 -38.89 8.20
N GLY A 186 -18.35 -38.97 8.32
CA GLY A 186 -17.58 -40.23 8.28
C GLY A 186 -16.43 -40.19 7.26
N THR A 187 -16.06 -41.33 6.68
CA THR A 187 -15.04 -41.40 5.62
C THR A 187 -15.65 -41.40 4.23
N GLU A 188 -15.16 -40.52 3.37
CA GLU A 188 -15.55 -40.44 1.96
C GLU A 188 -14.46 -41.09 1.10
N LYS A 189 -14.84 -41.99 0.18
CA LYS A 189 -13.92 -42.53 -0.83
C LYS A 189 -13.52 -41.44 -1.81
N ILE A 190 -12.22 -41.34 -2.08
CA ILE A 190 -11.69 -40.37 -3.01
C ILE A 190 -12.10 -40.76 -4.43
N THR A 191 -12.90 -39.91 -5.08
CA THR A 191 -13.19 -39.97 -6.51
C THR A 191 -12.08 -39.27 -7.29
N PRO A 192 -11.94 -39.49 -8.61
CA PRO A 192 -10.89 -38.84 -9.42
C PRO A 192 -10.91 -37.31 -9.34
N ALA A 193 -12.09 -36.70 -9.18
CA ALA A 193 -12.23 -35.26 -9.01
C ALA A 193 -11.68 -34.78 -7.65
N ILE A 194 -11.98 -35.52 -6.56
CA ILE A 194 -11.46 -35.22 -5.21
C ILE A 194 -9.96 -35.49 -5.15
N GLN A 195 -9.47 -36.49 -5.87
CA GLN A 195 -8.04 -36.78 -5.95
C GLN A 195 -7.28 -35.60 -6.56
N LEU A 196 -7.76 -35.06 -7.68
CA LEU A 196 -7.17 -33.90 -8.32
C LEU A 196 -7.16 -32.69 -7.38
N GLU A 197 -8.26 -32.43 -6.68
CA GLU A 197 -8.36 -31.35 -5.68
C GLU A 197 -7.29 -31.49 -4.59
N ILE A 198 -7.17 -32.69 -4.00
CA ILE A 198 -6.18 -32.98 -2.94
C ILE A 198 -4.75 -32.88 -3.47
N GLU A 199 -4.48 -33.35 -4.69
CA GLU A 199 -3.16 -33.26 -5.32
C GLU A 199 -2.76 -31.80 -5.59
N THR A 200 -3.72 -30.97 -6.01
CA THR A 200 -3.49 -29.54 -6.25
C THR A 200 -3.21 -28.82 -4.93
N GLU A 201 -4.04 -29.05 -3.90
CA GLU A 201 -3.81 -28.51 -2.55
C GLU A 201 -2.44 -28.96 -2.00
N LEU A 202 -2.09 -30.24 -2.18
CA LEU A 202 -0.81 -30.78 -1.72
C LEU A 202 0.37 -30.08 -2.41
N GLN A 203 0.31 -29.87 -3.72
CA GLN A 203 1.36 -29.16 -4.46
C GLN A 203 1.52 -27.72 -3.99
N GLU A 204 0.41 -26.99 -3.83
CA GLU A 204 0.44 -25.61 -3.32
C GLU A 204 1.07 -25.54 -1.92
N LYS A 205 0.70 -26.47 -1.03
CA LYS A 205 1.23 -26.51 0.35
C LYS A 205 2.69 -26.91 0.39
N LEU A 206 3.13 -27.83 -0.47
CA LEU A 206 4.54 -28.19 -0.61
C LEU A 206 5.38 -27.02 -1.13
N GLN A 207 4.88 -26.29 -2.15
CA GLN A 207 5.54 -25.10 -2.66
C GLN A 207 5.65 -24.00 -1.59
N GLN A 208 4.58 -23.79 -0.82
CA GLN A 208 4.57 -22.83 0.29
C GLN A 208 5.55 -23.23 1.40
N LEU A 209 5.65 -24.52 1.72
CA LEU A 209 6.61 -25.02 2.71
C LEU A 209 8.05 -24.83 2.22
N GLN A 210 8.33 -25.15 0.95
CA GLN A 210 9.65 -24.99 0.34
C GLN A 210 10.08 -23.51 0.31
N SER A 211 9.18 -22.60 -0.05
CA SER A 211 9.51 -21.16 -0.05
C SER A 211 9.83 -20.66 1.36
N LEU A 212 9.07 -21.11 2.38
CA LEU A 212 9.31 -20.73 3.77
C LEU A 212 10.63 -21.31 4.31
N GLN A 213 11.00 -22.53 3.93
CA GLN A 213 12.28 -23.14 4.31
C GLN A 213 13.46 -22.41 3.68
N GLN A 214 13.37 -22.06 2.40
CA GLN A 214 14.37 -21.25 1.69
C GLN A 214 14.54 -19.87 2.33
N GLU A 215 13.43 -19.20 2.67
CA GLU A 215 13.46 -17.90 3.33
C GLU A 215 14.10 -17.93 4.72
N LEU A 216 14.01 -19.05 5.42
CA LEU A 216 14.58 -19.24 6.77
C LEU A 216 15.99 -19.87 6.75
N GLY A 217 16.49 -20.27 5.58
CA GLY A 217 17.76 -21.00 5.48
C GLY A 217 17.73 -22.35 6.21
N LEU A 218 16.58 -22.99 6.29
CA LEU A 218 16.39 -24.29 6.94
C LEU A 218 16.66 -25.47 5.99
N ASP A 219 17.13 -25.21 4.78
CA ASP A 219 17.50 -26.24 3.83
C ASP A 219 18.75 -26.99 4.33
N ALA A 220 18.63 -28.32 4.42
CA ALA A 220 19.69 -29.30 4.67
C ALA A 220 20.01 -30.07 3.38
#